data_AF-A0A226E0D0-F1
#
_entry.id   AF-A0A226E0D0-F1
#
_cell.length_a   1.000
_cell.length_b   1.000
_cell.length_c   1.000
_cell.angle_alpha   90.00
_cell.angle_beta   90.00
_cell.angle_gamma   90.00
#
_symmetry.space_group_name_H-M   'P 1'
#
loop_
_entity.id
_entity.type
_entity.pdbx_description
1 polymer ?
#
loop_
_entity_poly.entity_id
_entity_poly.type
_entity_poly.pdbx_seq_one_letter_code
_entity_poly.pdbx_strand_id
1 'polypeptide(L)'
;MLGQAWIWAVVTGALIYFLLFHKSRTNRLLGKFPMVEQHVPVLGIIPFFLKCPRTELLRIMSSWSELSSVVKLWSPFGSVLLILEAKDAKKLLNSKTNISKGKDYNWVRPWLGEGLLLSTDIICVTAMGTSSNAQDFPDGDYTKAINDYRRLTKDRSLRPWLRFETTWKLSSLYQRQQESLKMLHGFTTQVIAKRKATFLREKEQAAREDQFGEENDTEMIYFKSKKRLAFLDLLLQVQVEKGEKELSDVDIRQETDTFMLGGD
;
A
#
# COMPACT_ATOMS: atom_id res chain seq x y z
N MET A 1 25.75 -26.27 35.20
CA MET A 1 25.66 -26.95 33.89
C MET A 1 24.38 -26.60 33.10
N LEU A 2 23.22 -26.37 33.73
CA LEU A 2 21.95 -26.06 33.02
C LEU A 2 21.87 -24.66 32.37
N GLY A 3 22.69 -23.69 32.81
CA GLY A 3 22.61 -22.30 32.36
C GLY A 3 23.07 -22.02 30.92
N GLN A 4 23.69 -22.98 30.21
CA GLN A 4 24.15 -22.83 28.82
C GLN A 4 23.35 -23.68 27.83
N ALA A 5 22.47 -24.57 28.29
CA ALA A 5 21.70 -25.46 27.43
C ALA A 5 20.77 -24.69 26.48
N TRP A 6 20.22 -23.55 26.92
CA TRP A 6 19.40 -22.67 26.06
C TRP A 6 20.22 -22.01 24.95
N ILE A 7 21.51 -21.72 25.17
CA ILE A 7 22.40 -21.14 24.15
C ILE A 7 22.58 -22.14 23.03
N TRP A 8 22.90 -23.39 23.36
CA TRP A 8 23.03 -24.46 22.38
C TRP A 8 21.72 -24.73 21.66
N ALA A 9 20.57 -24.72 22.35
CA ALA A 9 19.27 -24.86 21.73
C ALA A 9 18.97 -23.74 20.71
N VAL A 10 19.28 -22.48 21.05
CA VAL A 10 19.14 -21.32 20.14
C VAL A 10 20.07 -21.45 18.94
N VAL A 11 21.34 -21.84 19.16
CA VAL A 11 22.33 -22.04 18.08
C VAL A 11 21.91 -23.17 17.16
N THR A 12 21.49 -24.32 17.70
CA THR A 12 20.99 -25.44 16.89
C THR A 12 19.71 -25.07 16.15
N GLY A 13 18.79 -24.33 16.78
CA GLY A 13 17.57 -23.85 16.14
C GLY A 13 17.87 -22.88 15.01
N ALA A 14 18.81 -21.96 15.19
CA ALA A 14 19.27 -21.04 14.15
C ALA A 14 19.98 -21.78 13.01
N LEU A 15 20.79 -22.80 13.31
CA LEU A 15 21.48 -23.63 12.32
C LEU A 15 20.46 -24.45 11.50
N ILE A 16 19.49 -25.08 12.17
CA ILE A 16 18.41 -25.83 11.51
C ILE A 16 17.58 -24.89 10.64
N TYR A 17 17.19 -23.71 11.14
CA TYR A 17 16.50 -22.70 10.35
C TYR A 17 17.32 -22.27 9.13
N PHE A 18 18.61 -22.00 9.30
CA PHE A 18 19.52 -21.63 8.21
C PHE A 18 19.61 -22.72 7.14
N LEU A 19 19.75 -23.99 7.54
CA LEU A 19 19.78 -25.14 6.63
C LEU A 19 18.46 -25.35 5.91
N LEU A 20 17.33 -25.29 6.63
CA LEU A 20 15.99 -25.42 6.04
C LEU A 20 15.69 -24.27 5.07
N PHE A 21 16.10 -23.05 5.42
CA PHE A 21 15.96 -21.89 4.58
C PHE A 21 16.80 -22.02 3.31
N HIS A 22 18.07 -22.43 3.40
CA HIS A 22 18.94 -22.61 2.24
C HIS A 22 18.44 -23.75 1.33
N LYS A 23 17.86 -24.81 1.90
CA LYS A 23 17.28 -25.94 1.18
C LYS A 23 15.86 -25.68 0.64
N SER A 24 15.24 -24.56 1.01
CA SER A 24 13.90 -24.18 0.53
C SER A 24 13.85 -24.10 -1.00
N ARG A 25 12.77 -24.63 -1.59
CA ARG A 25 12.54 -24.63 -3.04
C ARG A 25 12.72 -23.24 -3.64
N THR A 26 12.26 -22.20 -2.96
CA THR A 26 12.39 -20.81 -3.39
C THR A 26 13.86 -20.38 -3.45
N ASN A 27 14.65 -20.64 -2.41
CA ASN A 27 16.06 -20.27 -2.41
C ASN A 27 16.88 -21.05 -3.44
N ARG A 28 16.54 -22.31 -3.70
CA ARG A 28 17.14 -23.11 -4.78
C ARG A 28 16.86 -22.53 -6.17
N LEU A 29 15.62 -22.11 -6.43
CA LEU A 29 15.26 -21.46 -7.70
C LEU A 29 15.94 -20.10 -7.86
N LEU A 30 16.00 -19.33 -6.77
CA LEU A 30 16.62 -18.01 -6.75
C LEU A 30 18.15 -18.07 -6.79
N GLY A 31 18.77 -19.18 -6.38
CA GLY A 31 20.23 -19.36 -6.43
C GLY A 31 20.84 -19.34 -7.85
N LYS A 32 20.00 -19.31 -8.89
CA LYS A 32 20.43 -19.14 -10.29
C LYS A 32 20.80 -17.70 -10.64
N PHE A 33 20.39 -16.73 -9.81
CA PHE A 33 20.66 -15.31 -10.03
C PHE A 33 21.87 -14.85 -9.22
N PRO A 34 22.68 -13.92 -9.75
CA PRO A 34 23.83 -13.39 -9.04
C PRO A 34 23.39 -12.63 -7.79
N MET A 35 24.20 -12.71 -6.74
CA MET A 35 24.03 -11.96 -5.50
C MET A 35 24.93 -10.73 -5.51
N VAL A 36 24.48 -9.64 -4.90
CA VAL A 36 25.30 -8.43 -4.71
C VAL A 36 26.53 -8.72 -3.85
N GLU A 37 27.66 -8.09 -4.13
CA GLU A 37 28.90 -8.31 -3.36
C GLU A 37 28.79 -7.89 -1.89
N GLN A 38 27.86 -6.98 -1.57
CA GLN A 38 27.70 -6.43 -0.22
C GLN A 38 26.95 -7.36 0.76
N HIS A 39 26.71 -8.64 0.40
CA HIS A 39 26.06 -9.60 1.28
C HIS A 39 27.06 -10.24 2.26
N VAL A 40 26.63 -10.47 3.50
CA VAL A 40 27.40 -11.25 4.47
C VAL A 40 26.75 -12.63 4.72
N PRO A 41 27.52 -13.70 5.04
CA PRO A 41 26.99 -15.07 5.09
C PRO A 41 25.80 -15.31 6.03
N VAL A 42 25.68 -14.56 7.14
CA VAL A 42 24.64 -14.78 8.17
C VAL A 42 23.51 -13.75 8.08
N LEU A 43 23.84 -12.48 7.88
CA LEU A 43 22.88 -11.37 7.87
C LEU A 43 22.46 -10.92 6.46
N GLY A 44 23.12 -11.45 5.43
CA GLY A 44 22.84 -11.11 4.04
C GLY A 44 23.04 -9.64 3.76
N ILE A 45 22.07 -9.01 3.10
CA ILE A 45 22.14 -7.59 2.72
C ILE A 45 21.73 -6.62 3.84
N ILE A 46 21.35 -7.13 5.03
CA ILE A 46 20.89 -6.29 6.14
C ILE A 46 21.92 -5.22 6.55
N PRO A 47 23.21 -5.54 6.74
CA PRO A 47 24.20 -4.55 7.16
C PRO A 47 24.36 -3.41 6.14
N PHE A 48 24.17 -3.71 4.86
CA PHE A 48 24.17 -2.72 3.79
C PHE A 48 23.02 -1.71 3.97
N PHE A 49 21.78 -2.17 4.14
CA PHE A 49 20.63 -1.27 4.33
C PHE A 49 20.67 -0.44 5.61
N LEU A 50 21.38 -0.92 6.65
CA LEU A 50 21.52 -0.17 7.91
C LEU A 50 22.58 0.94 7.83
N LYS A 51 23.66 0.72 7.07
CA LYS A 51 24.77 1.67 6.93
C LYS A 51 24.60 2.63 5.75
N CYS A 52 23.86 2.22 4.72
CA CYS A 52 23.67 3.00 3.51
C CYS A 52 22.82 4.26 3.78
N PRO A 53 23.31 5.46 3.44
CA PRO A 53 22.50 6.67 3.52
C PRO A 53 21.36 6.62 2.51
N ARG A 54 20.18 7.10 2.92
CA ARG A 54 18.93 7.01 2.13
C ARG A 54 19.03 7.69 0.76
N THR A 55 19.86 8.73 0.65
CA THR A 55 20.08 9.51 -0.57
C THR A 55 20.85 8.72 -1.63
N GLU A 56 21.81 7.89 -1.20
CA GLU A 56 22.64 7.09 -2.12
C GLU A 56 22.04 5.72 -2.41
N LEU A 57 21.02 5.29 -1.65
CA LEU A 57 20.47 3.94 -1.76
C LEU A 57 20.03 3.61 -3.20
N LEU A 58 19.25 4.49 -3.83
CA LEU A 58 18.80 4.27 -5.22
C LEU A 58 19.95 4.28 -6.21
N ARG A 59 20.95 5.14 -6.01
CA ARG A 59 22.15 5.20 -6.84
C ARG A 59 22.94 3.90 -6.78
N ILE A 60 23.18 3.37 -5.58
CA ILE A 60 23.89 2.10 -5.41
C ILE A 60 23.06 0.92 -5.93
N MET A 61 21.74 0.93 -5.72
CA MET A 61 20.87 -0.10 -6.30
C MET A 61 20.89 -0.07 -7.82
N SER A 62 20.99 1.13 -8.43
CA SER A 62 21.10 1.27 -9.88
C SER A 62 22.44 0.75 -10.41
N SER A 63 23.55 0.92 -9.68
CA SER A 63 24.85 0.40 -10.14
C SER A 63 24.91 -1.13 -10.17
N TRP A 64 24.03 -1.83 -9.43
CA TRP A 64 23.92 -3.29 -9.52
C TRP A 64 23.46 -3.77 -10.91
N SER A 65 22.97 -2.89 -11.79
CA SER A 65 22.61 -3.25 -13.16
C SER A 65 23.83 -3.66 -13.98
N GLU A 66 25.02 -3.18 -13.59
CA GLU A 66 26.29 -3.57 -14.20
C GLU A 66 26.61 -5.06 -13.96
N LEU A 67 26.12 -5.64 -12.87
CA LEU A 67 26.32 -7.05 -12.54
C LEU A 67 25.38 -7.95 -13.35
N SER A 68 24.09 -7.59 -13.40
CA SER A 68 23.06 -8.36 -14.11
C SER A 68 21.76 -7.57 -14.24
N SER A 69 20.92 -7.97 -15.20
CA SER A 69 19.57 -7.42 -15.35
C SER A 69 18.66 -7.76 -14.16
N VAL A 70 18.92 -8.88 -13.49
CA VAL A 70 18.19 -9.36 -12.32
C VAL A 70 19.17 -9.81 -11.24
N VAL A 71 19.04 -9.21 -10.05
CA VAL A 71 19.94 -9.45 -8.93
C VAL A 71 19.16 -9.98 -7.73
N LYS A 72 19.72 -10.99 -7.07
CA LYS A 72 19.15 -11.56 -5.84
C LYS A 72 19.65 -10.82 -4.61
N LEU A 73 18.71 -10.31 -3.81
CA LEU A 73 18.96 -9.78 -2.48
C LEU A 73 18.57 -10.84 -1.45
N TRP A 74 19.57 -11.37 -0.74
CA TRP A 74 19.36 -12.40 0.28
C TRP A 74 19.33 -11.79 1.69
N SER A 75 18.39 -12.25 2.51
CA SER A 75 18.32 -11.96 3.93
C SER A 75 17.81 -13.19 4.70
N PRO A 76 18.09 -13.31 6.01
CA PRO A 76 17.53 -14.38 6.84
C PRO A 76 15.99 -14.39 6.91
N PHE A 77 15.32 -13.33 6.46
CA PHE A 77 13.86 -13.21 6.43
C PHE A 77 13.24 -13.56 5.06
N GLY A 78 14.06 -13.82 4.05
CA GLY A 78 13.60 -14.04 2.68
C GLY A 78 14.61 -13.55 1.64
N SER A 79 14.43 -14.03 0.42
CA SER A 79 15.16 -13.53 -0.75
C SER A 79 14.20 -12.74 -1.64
N VAL A 80 14.69 -11.62 -2.18
CA VAL A 80 13.95 -10.76 -3.12
C VAL A 80 14.76 -10.68 -4.43
N LEU A 81 14.08 -10.67 -5.57
CA LEU A 81 14.72 -10.37 -6.85
C LEU A 81 14.51 -8.89 -7.17
N LEU A 82 15.61 -8.19 -7.41
CA LEU A 82 15.60 -6.83 -7.91
C LEU A 82 15.78 -6.88 -9.42
N ILE A 83 14.82 -6.33 -10.15
CA ILE A 83 14.85 -6.25 -11.61
C ILE A 83 15.29 -4.84 -11.97
N LEU A 84 16.41 -4.76 -12.66
CA LEU A 84 17.10 -3.50 -12.94
C LEU A 84 16.94 -3.08 -14.40
N GLU A 85 16.50 -3.99 -15.27
CA GLU A 85 16.30 -3.73 -16.69
C GLU A 85 14.82 -3.66 -17.08
N ALA A 86 14.48 -2.68 -17.91
CA ALA A 86 13.11 -2.43 -18.36
C ALA A 86 12.50 -3.61 -19.14
N LYS A 87 13.30 -4.37 -19.90
CA LYS A 87 12.80 -5.52 -20.69
C LYS A 87 12.21 -6.62 -19.80
N ASP A 88 12.87 -6.91 -18.68
CA ASP A 88 12.51 -7.96 -17.75
C ASP A 88 11.34 -7.50 -16.88
N ALA A 89 11.35 -6.23 -16.45
CA ALA A 89 10.24 -5.61 -15.76
C ALA A 89 8.96 -5.62 -16.61
N LYS A 90 9.05 -5.27 -17.90
CA LYS A 90 7.93 -5.29 -18.86
C LYS A 90 7.31 -6.68 -18.98
N LYS A 91 8.13 -7.74 -18.98
CA LYS A 91 7.64 -9.12 -19.04
C LYS A 91 6.80 -9.49 -17.81
N LEU A 92 7.21 -9.07 -16.62
CA LEU A 92 6.44 -9.30 -15.40
C LEU A 92 5.20 -8.43 -15.29
N LEU A 93 5.31 -7.14 -15.62
CA LEU A 93 4.18 -6.19 -15.56
C LEU A 93 3.08 -6.54 -16.57
N ASN A 94 3.44 -7.10 -17.71
CA ASN A 94 2.47 -7.59 -18.70
C ASN A 94 1.89 -8.97 -18.34
N SER A 95 2.42 -9.65 -17.32
CA SER A 95 1.94 -10.98 -16.95
C SER A 95 0.65 -10.88 -16.14
N LYS A 96 -0.38 -11.61 -16.55
CA LYS A 96 -1.66 -11.70 -15.82
C LYS A 96 -1.62 -12.64 -14.61
N THR A 97 -0.50 -13.34 -14.40
CA THR A 97 -0.36 -14.38 -13.38
C THR A 97 0.12 -13.86 -12.03
N ASN A 98 0.68 -12.64 -11.97
CA ASN A 98 1.35 -12.12 -10.78
C ASN A 98 0.79 -10.73 -10.38
N ILE A 99 -0.54 -10.65 -10.26
CA ILE A 99 -1.27 -9.41 -9.92
C ILE A 99 -1.42 -9.25 -8.40
N SER A 100 -1.16 -10.31 -7.63
CA SER A 100 -1.26 -10.27 -6.18
C SER A 100 -0.19 -9.37 -5.57
N LYS A 101 -0.61 -8.52 -4.62
CA LYS A 101 0.30 -7.64 -3.88
C LYS A 101 1.37 -8.45 -3.16
N GLY A 102 2.62 -7.98 -3.25
CA GLY A 102 3.76 -8.63 -2.61
C GLY A 102 3.71 -8.52 -1.08
N LYS A 103 4.54 -9.32 -0.38
CA LYS A 103 4.65 -9.29 1.09
C LYS A 103 5.07 -7.92 1.65
N ASP A 104 5.71 -7.09 0.84
CA ASP A 104 6.11 -5.73 1.19
C ASP A 104 4.91 -4.79 1.32
N TYR A 105 3.76 -5.14 0.73
CA TYR A 105 2.53 -4.36 0.86
C TYR A 105 1.92 -4.43 2.27
N ASN A 106 2.24 -5.45 3.08
CA ASN A 106 1.74 -5.61 4.46
C ASN A 106 2.02 -4.41 5.40
N TRP A 107 2.88 -3.49 4.98
CA TRP A 107 3.44 -2.39 5.75
C TRP A 107 2.56 -1.15 5.51
N VAL A 108 1.98 -1.09 4.30
CA VAL A 108 1.04 -0.06 3.84
C VAL A 108 -0.41 -0.51 3.99
N ARG A 109 -0.67 -1.83 3.97
CA ARG A 109 -1.99 -2.46 4.13
C ARG A 109 -2.84 -1.91 5.30
N PRO A 110 -2.29 -1.59 6.50
CA PRO A 110 -3.10 -1.01 7.58
C PRO A 110 -3.70 0.36 7.25
N TRP A 111 -3.09 1.08 6.31
CA TRP A 111 -3.62 2.33 5.79
C TRP A 111 -4.52 2.08 4.59
N LEU A 112 -3.99 1.52 3.49
CA LEU A 112 -4.71 1.47 2.20
C LEU A 112 -5.62 0.26 2.02
N GLY A 113 -5.61 -0.70 2.95
CA GLY A 113 -6.38 -1.93 2.86
C GLY A 113 -6.05 -2.74 1.61
N GLU A 114 -7.05 -3.24 0.88
CA GLU A 114 -6.88 -3.94 -0.39
C GLU A 114 -7.10 -3.06 -1.63
N GLY A 115 -7.15 -1.74 -1.45
CA GLY A 115 -7.42 -0.77 -2.53
C GLY A 115 -6.53 -0.91 -3.77
N LEU A 116 -7.10 -0.63 -4.94
CA LEU A 116 -6.47 -0.79 -6.25
C LEU A 116 -5.61 0.43 -6.57
N LEU A 117 -4.29 0.32 -6.37
CA LEU A 117 -3.31 1.36 -6.74
C LEU A 117 -3.31 1.60 -8.27
N LEU A 118 -4.15 2.52 -8.75
CA LEU A 118 -4.09 3.03 -10.11
C LEU A 118 -3.57 4.47 -10.08
N SER A 119 -2.30 4.61 -10.45
CA SER A 119 -1.61 5.87 -10.71
C SER A 119 -2.35 6.67 -11.79
N THR A 120 -2.97 7.80 -11.42
CA THR A 120 -3.34 8.83 -12.41
C THR A 120 -3.15 10.22 -11.80
N ASP A 121 -2.01 10.83 -12.13
CA ASP A 121 -1.43 12.08 -11.60
C ASP A 121 -2.23 13.38 -11.84
N ILE A 122 -3.53 13.34 -12.19
CA ILE A 122 -4.22 14.57 -12.67
C ILE A 122 -5.58 14.84 -12.00
N ILE A 123 -6.14 13.93 -11.19
CA ILE A 123 -7.59 14.02 -10.85
C ILE A 123 -7.89 14.16 -9.34
N CYS A 124 -6.91 14.47 -8.48
CA CYS A 124 -7.14 14.40 -7.03
C CYS A 124 -8.08 15.48 -6.45
N VAL A 125 -8.06 16.72 -6.96
CA VAL A 125 -8.97 17.79 -6.45
C VAL A 125 -10.29 17.84 -7.25
N THR A 126 -10.26 17.40 -8.51
CA THR A 126 -11.43 17.46 -9.40
C THR A 126 -12.34 16.23 -9.26
N ALA A 127 -11.80 15.04 -8.95
CA ALA A 127 -12.59 13.80 -8.82
C ALA A 127 -13.25 13.60 -7.44
N MET A 128 -12.91 14.37 -6.42
CA MET A 128 -13.61 14.29 -5.14
C MET A 128 -14.85 15.18 -5.09
N GLY A 129 -15.08 16.02 -6.11
CA GLY A 129 -16.30 16.81 -6.28
C GLY A 129 -16.59 17.83 -5.17
N THR A 130 -15.72 17.93 -4.16
CA THR A 130 -15.79 18.93 -3.11
C THR A 130 -14.79 20.02 -3.44
N SER A 131 -15.29 21.21 -3.80
CA SER A 131 -14.46 22.42 -3.75
C SER A 131 -13.79 22.43 -2.38
N SER A 132 -12.46 22.46 -2.40
CA SER A 132 -11.58 22.51 -1.24
C SER A 132 -12.18 23.38 -0.12
N ASN A 133 -12.73 22.73 0.89
CA ASN A 133 -12.66 23.21 2.26
C ASN A 133 -11.51 22.44 2.96
N ALA A 134 -10.35 22.39 2.30
CA ALA A 134 -9.09 22.13 2.98
C ALA A 134 -8.89 23.12 4.16
N GLN A 135 -9.55 24.29 4.09
CA GLN A 135 -9.59 25.33 5.11
C GLN A 135 -10.38 25.01 6.40
N ASP A 136 -11.21 23.95 6.45
CA ASP A 136 -11.97 23.60 7.68
C ASP A 136 -11.14 22.77 8.68
N PHE A 137 -9.97 22.29 8.29
CA PHE A 137 -9.04 21.54 9.16
C PHE A 137 -7.62 22.14 9.07
N PRO A 138 -6.78 22.02 10.10
CA PRO A 138 -5.42 22.51 10.02
C PRO A 138 -4.68 21.68 8.96
N ASP A 139 -4.48 22.22 7.74
CA ASP A 139 -3.78 21.55 6.62
C ASP A 139 -2.44 20.92 7.04
N GLY A 140 -1.84 21.45 8.10
CA GLY A 140 -0.64 20.90 8.73
C GLY A 140 -0.83 19.52 9.35
N ASP A 141 -1.96 19.23 10.02
CA ASP A 141 -2.12 18.00 10.81
C ASP A 141 -2.34 16.77 9.92
N TYR A 142 -3.13 16.91 8.85
CA TYR A 142 -3.34 15.82 7.89
C TYR A 142 -2.04 15.45 7.18
N THR A 143 -1.39 16.45 6.59
CA THR A 143 -0.11 16.33 5.90
C THR A 143 1.00 15.81 6.82
N LYS A 144 1.01 16.23 8.08
CA LYS A 144 1.98 15.75 9.08
C LYS A 144 1.77 14.28 9.40
N ALA A 145 0.53 13.78 9.52
CA ALA A 145 0.31 12.37 9.73
C ALA A 145 0.65 11.52 8.51
N ILE A 146 0.42 12.02 7.28
CA ILE A 146 0.89 11.35 6.07
C ILE A 146 2.41 11.21 6.12
N ASN A 147 3.12 12.32 6.38
CA ASN A 147 4.58 12.31 6.43
C ASN A 147 5.13 11.42 7.55
N ASP A 148 4.48 11.42 8.71
CA ASP A 148 4.80 10.50 9.81
C ASP A 148 4.57 9.04 9.40
N TYR A 149 3.44 8.71 8.75
CA TYR A 149 3.17 7.35 8.28
C TYR A 149 4.14 6.92 7.17
N ARG A 150 4.48 7.80 6.23
CA ARG A 150 5.49 7.58 5.19
C ARG A 150 6.86 7.31 5.82
N ARG A 151 7.24 8.08 6.83
CA ARG A 151 8.50 7.88 7.57
C ARG A 151 8.50 6.55 8.30
N LEU A 152 7.43 6.21 9.01
CA LEU A 152 7.29 4.94 9.72
C LEU A 152 7.35 3.74 8.77
N THR A 153 6.70 3.84 7.61
CA THR A 153 6.74 2.80 6.57
C THR A 153 8.16 2.63 6.05
N LYS A 154 8.89 3.71 5.74
CA LYS A 154 10.30 3.66 5.30
C LYS A 154 11.23 3.12 6.39
N ASP A 155 11.00 3.50 7.65
CA ASP A 155 11.81 3.05 8.77
C ASP A 155 11.59 1.57 9.06
N ARG A 156 10.34 1.09 8.94
CA ARG A 156 10.02 -0.33 8.93
C ARG A 156 10.74 -0.97 7.75
N SER A 157 10.61 -0.39 6.53
CA SER A 157 11.38 -0.61 5.26
C SER A 157 12.70 -1.33 5.45
N LEU A 158 13.54 -0.59 6.17
CA LEU A 158 14.97 -0.76 6.22
C LEU A 158 15.44 -1.50 7.48
N ARG A 159 14.55 -1.72 8.47
CA ARG A 159 14.89 -2.32 9.77
C ARG A 159 14.28 -3.71 9.89
N PRO A 160 15.08 -4.77 9.72
CA PRO A 160 14.54 -6.12 9.65
C PRO A 160 13.91 -6.63 10.95
N TRP A 161 14.34 -6.12 12.11
CA TRP A 161 13.73 -6.47 13.41
C TRP A 161 12.31 -5.93 13.59
N LEU A 162 11.87 -4.95 12.77
CA LEU A 162 10.51 -4.42 12.74
C LEU A 162 9.61 -5.16 11.72
N ARG A 163 10.12 -6.20 11.05
CA ARG A 163 9.34 -7.02 10.12
C ARG A 163 8.36 -7.94 10.83
N PHE A 164 8.72 -8.44 12.01
CA PHE A 164 7.85 -9.32 12.78
C PHE A 164 6.72 -8.53 13.43
N GLU A 165 5.49 -9.05 13.34
CA GLU A 165 4.32 -8.34 13.89
C GLU A 165 4.40 -8.17 15.40
N THR A 166 4.89 -9.16 16.13
CA THR A 166 4.97 -9.12 17.59
C THR A 166 5.95 -8.05 18.06
N THR A 167 7.15 -8.01 17.48
CA THR A 167 8.16 -6.99 17.83
C THR A 167 7.72 -5.59 17.38
N TRP A 168 6.96 -5.50 16.29
CA TRP A 168 6.35 -4.25 15.84
C TRP A 168 5.30 -3.75 16.83
N LYS A 169 4.33 -4.57 17.21
CA LYS A 169 3.24 -4.20 18.15
C LYS A 169 3.75 -3.76 19.53
N LEU A 170 4.90 -4.28 19.96
CA LEU A 170 5.55 -3.90 21.21
C LEU A 170 6.39 -2.62 21.12
N SER A 171 6.63 -2.09 19.91
CA SER A 171 7.41 -0.88 19.70
C SER A 171 6.57 0.38 19.94
N SER A 172 7.17 1.43 20.51
CA SER A 172 6.55 2.77 20.57
C SER A 172 6.24 3.35 19.18
N LEU A 173 6.92 2.87 18.14
CA LEU A 173 6.65 3.24 16.75
C LEU A 173 5.26 2.77 16.28
N TYR A 174 4.75 1.66 16.84
CA TYR A 174 3.41 1.18 16.52
C TYR A 174 2.33 2.10 17.06
N GLN A 175 2.50 2.64 18.27
CA GLN A 175 1.55 3.61 18.84
C GLN A 175 1.45 4.86 17.95
N ARG A 176 2.60 5.40 17.52
CA ARG A 176 2.64 6.53 16.58
C ARG A 176 1.99 6.20 15.23
N GLN A 177 2.18 4.97 14.73
CA GLN A 177 1.48 4.50 13.54
C GLN A 177 -0.05 4.51 13.73
N GLN A 178 -0.54 4.02 14.87
CA GLN A 178 -1.97 3.98 15.18
C GLN A 178 -2.58 5.38 15.29
N GLU A 179 -1.86 6.34 15.89
CA GLU A 179 -2.29 7.74 15.95
C GLU A 179 -2.39 8.36 14.55
N SER A 180 -1.37 8.17 13.70
CA SER A 180 -1.42 8.63 12.31
C SER A 180 -2.57 7.97 11.54
N LEU A 181 -2.76 6.66 11.68
CA LEU A 181 -3.86 5.93 11.04
C LEU A 181 -5.22 6.44 11.48
N LYS A 182 -5.41 6.71 12.77
CA LYS A 182 -6.68 7.23 13.30
C LYS A 182 -7.02 8.58 12.69
N MET A 183 -6.02 9.46 12.56
CA MET A 183 -6.21 10.76 11.93
C MET A 183 -6.52 10.58 10.43
N LEU A 184 -5.71 9.80 9.71
CA LEU A 184 -5.90 9.54 8.27
C LEU A 184 -7.30 9.00 7.99
N HIS A 185 -7.66 7.86 8.60
CA HIS A 185 -8.98 7.24 8.45
C HIS A 185 -10.11 8.15 8.91
N GLY A 186 -9.89 8.96 9.94
CA GLY A 186 -10.85 9.94 10.44
C GLY A 186 -11.16 11.01 9.40
N PHE A 187 -10.12 11.55 8.75
CA PHE A 187 -10.28 12.53 7.66
C PHE A 187 -11.05 11.93 6.48
N THR A 188 -10.66 10.76 6.02
CA THR A 188 -11.26 10.16 4.81
C THR A 188 -12.73 9.77 5.04
N THR A 189 -13.04 9.28 6.25
CA THR A 189 -14.42 8.99 6.66
C THR A 189 -15.29 10.25 6.71
N GLN A 190 -14.75 11.38 7.18
CA GLN A 190 -15.49 12.65 7.19
C GLN A 190 -15.75 13.18 5.78
N VAL A 191 -14.76 13.09 4.88
CA VAL A 191 -14.91 13.48 3.46
C VAL A 191 -16.01 12.63 2.79
N ILE A 192 -15.97 11.31 2.97
CA ILE A 192 -16.97 10.39 2.42
C ILE A 192 -18.36 10.69 2.98
N ALA A 193 -18.49 10.90 4.30
CA ALA A 193 -19.76 11.22 4.92
C ALA A 193 -20.36 12.54 4.39
N LYS A 194 -19.54 13.59 4.28
CA LYS A 194 -19.95 14.90 3.73
C LYS A 194 -20.42 14.76 2.28
N ARG A 195 -19.68 14.00 1.45
CA ARG A 195 -20.05 13.78 0.04
C ARG A 195 -21.30 12.93 -0.10
N LYS A 196 -21.42 11.82 0.64
CA LYS A 196 -22.60 10.93 0.65
C LYS A 196 -23.88 11.71 0.98
N ALA A 197 -23.84 12.61 1.97
CA ALA A 197 -24.97 13.44 2.33
C ALA A 197 -25.37 14.46 1.24
N THR A 198 -24.41 15.02 0.50
CA THR A 198 -24.70 15.90 -0.64
C THR A 198 -25.25 15.12 -1.83
N PHE A 199 -24.67 13.97 -2.14
CA PHE A 199 -25.09 13.08 -3.22
C PHE A 199 -26.53 12.59 -3.05
N LEU A 200 -26.94 12.19 -1.84
CA LEU A 200 -28.31 11.78 -1.55
C LEU A 200 -29.31 12.93 -1.73
N ARG A 201 -28.93 14.16 -1.31
CA ARG A 201 -29.77 15.36 -1.51
C ARG A 201 -29.95 15.70 -2.98
N GLU A 202 -28.87 15.65 -3.77
CA GLU A 202 -28.93 15.86 -5.22
C GLU A 202 -29.82 14.80 -5.90
N LYS A 203 -29.71 13.54 -5.47
CA LYS A 203 -30.58 12.45 -5.97
C LYS A 203 -32.05 12.67 -5.64
N GLU A 204 -32.36 13.08 -4.40
CA GLU A 204 -33.74 13.38 -3.98
C GLU A 204 -34.33 14.61 -4.70
N GLN A 205 -33.49 15.57 -5.09
CA GLN A 205 -33.92 16.72 -5.87
C GLN A 205 -34.20 16.34 -7.32
N ALA A 206 -33.30 15.57 -7.96
CA ALA A 206 -33.52 15.04 -9.31
C ALA A 206 -34.78 14.15 -9.39
N ALA A 207 -35.00 13.29 -8.40
CA ALA A 207 -36.20 12.45 -8.31
C ALA A 207 -37.51 13.25 -8.20
N ARG A 208 -37.45 14.46 -7.61
CA ARG A 208 -38.60 15.38 -7.51
C ARG A 208 -38.84 16.14 -8.81
N GLU A 209 -37.80 16.42 -9.57
CA GLU A 209 -37.88 17.07 -10.89
C GLU A 209 -38.42 16.11 -11.96
N ASP A 210 -38.04 14.83 -11.91
CA ASP A 210 -38.54 13.78 -12.82
C ASP A 210 -40.04 13.49 -12.66
N GLN A 211 -40.64 13.73 -11.47
CA GLN A 211 -42.09 13.58 -11.27
C GLN A 211 -42.93 14.63 -12.01
N PHE A 212 -42.31 15.71 -12.51
CA PHE A 212 -42.98 16.77 -13.28
C PHE A 212 -42.70 16.72 -14.80
N GLY A 213 -41.86 15.78 -15.25
CA GLY A 213 -41.54 15.55 -16.67
C GLY A 213 -42.33 14.38 -17.25
N GLU A 214 -42.88 14.56 -18.45
CA GLU A 214 -43.69 13.56 -19.16
C GLU A 214 -42.98 12.20 -19.30
N GLU A 215 -43.77 11.14 -19.09
CA GLU A 215 -43.42 9.74 -19.31
C GLU A 215 -42.78 9.55 -20.70
N ASN A 216 -41.49 9.20 -20.70
CA ASN A 216 -40.93 8.40 -21.78
C ASN A 216 -40.38 7.11 -21.18
N ASP A 217 -41.01 6.01 -21.57
CA ASP A 217 -40.61 4.64 -21.31
C ASP A 217 -39.15 4.41 -21.74
N THR A 218 -38.21 4.54 -20.81
CA THR A 218 -36.89 3.93 -20.91
C THR A 218 -36.33 3.75 -19.51
N GLU A 219 -35.92 2.51 -19.20
CA GLU A 219 -35.17 2.05 -18.03
C GLU A 219 -34.54 3.14 -17.15
N MET A 220 -34.80 3.05 -15.84
CA MET A 220 -34.11 3.81 -14.79
C MET A 220 -32.59 3.74 -14.95
N ILE A 221 -31.98 4.78 -15.52
CA ILE A 221 -30.54 4.99 -15.52
C ILE A 221 -30.33 6.43 -15.06
N TYR A 222 -30.14 6.60 -13.75
CA TYR A 222 -30.01 7.86 -13.01
C TYR A 222 -28.81 8.75 -13.45
N PHE A 223 -28.16 8.47 -14.59
CA PHE A 223 -27.08 9.30 -15.12
C PHE A 223 -26.97 9.25 -16.65
N LYS A 224 -28.05 9.51 -17.40
CA LYS A 224 -27.95 9.82 -18.84
C LYS A 224 -27.71 11.31 -19.10
N SER A 225 -26.81 11.93 -18.35
CA SER A 225 -26.11 13.13 -18.84
C SER A 225 -24.62 12.80 -18.91
N LYS A 226 -23.97 13.18 -20.01
CA LYS A 226 -22.53 13.11 -20.23
C LYS A 226 -21.73 14.01 -19.24
N LYS A 227 -22.16 14.15 -17.98
CA LYS A 227 -21.34 14.74 -16.93
C LYS A 227 -20.34 13.69 -16.48
N ARG A 228 -19.05 14.00 -16.61
CA ARG A 228 -17.97 13.19 -16.03
C ARG A 228 -18.18 13.18 -14.51
N LEU A 229 -18.69 12.07 -14.00
CA LEU A 229 -18.83 11.85 -12.56
C LEU A 229 -17.45 11.86 -11.90
N ALA A 230 -17.41 12.45 -10.71
CA ALA A 230 -16.26 12.38 -9.84
C ALA A 230 -16.07 10.93 -9.38
N PHE A 231 -14.84 10.48 -9.11
CA PHE A 231 -14.53 9.09 -8.74
C PHE A 231 -15.36 8.61 -7.54
N LEU A 232 -15.47 9.46 -6.51
CA LEU A 232 -16.24 9.12 -5.31
C LEU A 232 -17.75 8.98 -5.61
N ASP A 233 -18.29 9.77 -6.54
CA ASP A 233 -19.69 9.67 -6.93
C ASP A 233 -19.99 8.36 -7.66
N LEU A 234 -19.03 7.84 -8.45
CA LEU A 234 -19.14 6.52 -9.09
C LEU A 234 -19.22 5.40 -8.04
N LEU A 235 -18.36 5.46 -7.02
CA LEU A 235 -18.38 4.47 -5.92
C LEU A 235 -19.70 4.52 -5.15
N LEU A 236 -20.18 5.72 -4.81
CA LEU A 236 -21.46 5.91 -4.12
C LEU A 236 -22.65 5.44 -4.97
N GLN A 237 -22.63 5.68 -6.28
CA GLN A 237 -23.65 5.19 -7.20
C GLN A 237 -23.70 3.65 -7.21
N VAL A 238 -22.54 3.00 -7.36
CA VAL A 238 -22.46 1.53 -7.35
C VAL A 238 -22.96 0.95 -6.03
N GLN A 239 -22.62 1.56 -4.90
CA GLN A 239 -23.13 1.14 -3.59
C GLN A 239 -24.66 1.26 -3.50
N VAL A 240 -25.23 2.34 -4.03
CA VAL A 240 -26.68 2.57 -4.02
C VAL A 240 -27.42 1.61 -4.97
N GLU A 241 -26.83 1.28 -6.13
CA GLU A 241 -27.44 0.38 -7.12
C GLU A 241 -27.34 -1.09 -6.73
N LYS A 242 -26.20 -1.51 -6.19
CA LYS A 242 -25.90 -2.93 -5.92
C LYS A 242 -25.96 -3.31 -4.44
N GLY A 243 -26.10 -2.33 -3.56
CA GLY A 243 -26.21 -2.49 -2.12
C GLY A 243 -24.86 -2.65 -1.40
N GLU A 244 -24.87 -2.45 -0.08
CA GLU A 244 -23.68 -2.46 0.79
C GLU A 244 -22.95 -3.81 0.85
N LYS A 245 -23.59 -4.88 0.39
CA LYS A 245 -22.99 -6.22 0.34
C LYS A 245 -21.94 -6.36 -0.76
N GLU A 246 -22.06 -5.59 -1.84
CA GLU A 246 -21.07 -5.59 -2.93
C GLU A 246 -19.97 -4.55 -2.74
N LEU A 247 -20.30 -3.39 -2.16
CA LEU A 247 -19.34 -2.33 -1.89
C LEU A 247 -19.59 -1.74 -0.51
N SER A 248 -18.73 -2.08 0.45
CA SER A 248 -18.87 -1.59 1.82
C SER A 248 -18.28 -0.18 1.99
N ASP A 249 -18.72 0.54 3.01
CA ASP A 249 -18.12 1.84 3.37
C ASP A 249 -16.61 1.70 3.67
N VAL A 250 -16.15 0.53 4.11
CA VAL A 250 -14.73 0.23 4.33
C VAL A 250 -13.98 0.13 3.00
N ASP A 251 -14.58 -0.48 1.98
CA ASP A 251 -13.96 -0.62 0.65
C ASP A 251 -13.89 0.75 -0.04
N ILE A 252 -14.95 1.55 0.03
CA ILE A 252 -14.96 2.93 -0.49
C ILE A 252 -13.87 3.76 0.18
N ARG A 253 -13.73 3.63 1.51
CA ARG A 253 -12.66 4.30 2.24
C ARG A 253 -11.28 3.87 1.76
N GLN A 254 -11.03 2.57 1.62
CA GLN A 254 -9.73 2.05 1.16
C GLN A 254 -9.37 2.57 -0.24
N GLU A 255 -10.33 2.61 -1.15
CA GLU A 255 -10.12 3.16 -2.50
C GLU A 255 -9.89 4.68 -2.45
N THR A 256 -10.63 5.39 -1.60
CA THR A 256 -10.46 6.84 -1.41
C THR A 256 -9.10 7.17 -0.78
N ASP A 257 -8.67 6.44 0.25
CA ASP A 257 -7.36 6.56 0.89
C ASP A 257 -6.23 6.34 -0.13
N THR A 258 -6.39 5.33 -0.98
CA THR A 258 -5.43 4.99 -2.05
C THR A 258 -5.33 6.12 -3.06
N PHE A 259 -6.47 6.68 -3.48
CA PHE A 259 -6.53 7.77 -4.43
C PHE A 259 -5.94 9.07 -3.87
N MET A 260 -6.18 9.38 -2.60
CA MET A 260 -5.61 10.57 -1.96
C MET A 260 -4.11 10.45 -1.71
N LEU A 261 -3.59 9.27 -1.37
CA LEU A 261 -2.15 9.07 -1.29
C LEU A 261 -1.48 9.22 -2.66
N GLY A 262 -2.10 8.71 -3.73
CA GLY A 262 -1.54 8.77 -5.07
C GLY A 262 -1.51 10.18 -5.67
N GLY A 263 -2.25 11.13 -5.10
CA GLY A 263 -2.34 12.51 -5.59
C GLY A 263 -1.45 13.53 -4.88
N ASP A 264 -0.66 13.12 -3.88
CA ASP A 264 0.29 13.96 -3.12
C ASP A 264 1.74 13.48 -3.32
#